data_AF-A0A373W9M5-F1
#
_entry.id   AF-A0A373W9M5-F1
#
_cell.length_a   1.000
_cell.length_b   1.000
_cell.length_c   1.000
_cell.angle_alpha   90.00
_cell.angle_beta   90.00
_cell.angle_gamma   90.00
#
_symmetry.space_group_name_H-M   'P 1'
#
loop_
_entity.id
_entity.type
_entity.pdbx_description
1 polymer ?
#
loop_
_entity_poly.entity_id
_entity_poly.type
_entity_poly.pdbx_seq_one_letter_code
_entity_poly.pdbx_strand_id
1 'polypeptide(L)'
;LFFMCQVLLYRIKRWYEDGNEYLLHTPDGKQFIYRNYYDSYWTPVMELIGCSHKPHDTCHTCISMMTEKEVSPTLIKKIVGHSGAMSLTEKVYTHVNVQELLEAINRI
;
A
#
# COMPACT_ATOMS: atom_id res chain seq x y z
N LEU A 1 -8.15 4.29 -11.90
CA LEU A 1 -7.00 3.92 -11.05
C LEU A 1 -5.63 3.95 -11.74
N PHE A 2 -5.51 3.71 -13.04
CA PHE A 2 -4.25 3.79 -13.80
C PHE A 2 -3.44 5.09 -13.54
N PHE A 3 -4.13 6.23 -13.43
CA PHE A 3 -3.52 7.53 -13.13
C PHE A 3 -2.90 7.60 -11.72
N MET A 4 -3.52 6.94 -10.72
CA MET A 4 -3.03 6.95 -9.33
C MET A 4 -1.76 6.11 -9.19
N CYS A 5 -1.71 4.92 -9.81
CA CYS A 5 -0.49 4.11 -9.88
C CYS A 5 0.63 4.85 -10.62
N GLN A 6 0.32 5.57 -11.69
CA GLN A 6 1.31 6.32 -12.45
C GLN A 6 1.88 7.52 -11.66
N VAL A 7 1.04 8.22 -10.89
CA VAL A 7 1.48 9.29 -9.96
C VAL A 7 2.33 8.72 -8.82
N LEU A 8 1.95 7.56 -8.26
CA LEU A 8 2.73 6.85 -7.25
C LEU A 8 4.10 6.44 -7.79
N LEU A 9 4.15 5.83 -8.97
CA LEU A 9 5.40 5.42 -9.63
C LEU A 9 6.32 6.61 -9.89
N TYR A 10 5.78 7.74 -10.37
CA TYR A 10 6.56 8.95 -10.57
C TYR A 10 7.20 9.46 -9.26
N ARG A 11 6.44 9.49 -8.16
CA ARG A 11 6.95 9.91 -6.85
C ARG A 11 7.99 8.94 -6.30
N ILE A 12 7.75 7.63 -6.39
CA ILE A 12 8.68 6.59 -5.96
C ILE A 12 9.99 6.71 -6.73
N LYS A 13 9.92 6.89 -8.05
CA LYS A 13 11.13 7.04 -8.88
C LYS A 13 11.95 8.25 -8.45
N ARG A 14 11.30 9.39 -8.23
CA ARG A 14 11.99 10.60 -7.76
C ARG A 14 12.67 10.39 -6.41
N TRP A 15 11.99 9.77 -5.45
CA TRP A 15 12.59 9.46 -4.15
C TRP A 15 13.74 8.46 -4.23
N TYR A 16 13.64 7.49 -5.14
CA TYR A 16 14.71 6.54 -5.40
C TYR A 16 15.96 7.24 -5.97
N GLU A 17 15.78 8.25 -6.82
CA GLU A 17 16.85 9.06 -7.41
C GLU A 17 17.58 9.95 -6.37
N ASP A 18 16.98 10.22 -5.21
CA ASP A 18 17.61 10.97 -4.12
C ASP A 18 18.82 10.22 -3.51
N GLY A 19 18.98 8.93 -3.80
CA GLY A 19 20.16 8.14 -3.44
C GLY A 19 20.35 7.92 -1.93
N ASN A 20 19.30 8.15 -1.13
CA ASN A 20 19.31 7.95 0.31
C ASN A 20 19.16 6.45 0.67
N GLU A 21 19.63 6.06 1.85
CA GLU A 21 19.42 4.72 2.41
C GLU A 21 17.93 4.37 2.55
N TYR A 22 17.10 5.36 2.92
CA TYR A 22 15.66 5.20 3.07
C TYR A 22 14.92 5.82 1.89
N LEU A 23 14.00 5.07 1.28
CA LEU A 23 13.16 5.58 0.18
C LEU A 23 12.32 6.79 0.62
N LEU A 24 11.78 6.74 1.85
CA LEU A 24 11.14 7.89 2.49
C LEU A 24 12.05 8.32 3.63
N HIS A 25 12.52 9.56 3.57
CA HIS A 25 13.41 10.13 4.57
C HIS A 25 13.00 11.55 4.94
N THR A 26 13.45 11.99 6.10
CA THR A 26 13.36 13.40 6.50
C THR A 26 14.30 14.26 5.64
N PRO A 27 14.16 15.60 5.61
CA PRO A 27 15.06 16.46 4.82
C PRO A 27 16.54 16.32 5.18
N ASP A 28 16.87 15.92 6.40
CA ASP A 28 18.24 15.60 6.87
C ASP A 28 18.67 14.15 6.57
N GLY A 29 17.88 13.39 5.81
CA GLY A 29 18.22 12.06 5.32
C GLY A 29 18.05 10.93 6.32
N LYS A 30 17.30 11.13 7.41
CA LYS A 30 17.07 10.10 8.43
C LYS A 30 15.83 9.27 8.15
N GLN A 31 15.75 8.11 8.80
CA GLN A 31 14.59 7.24 8.76
C GLN A 31 13.31 8.00 9.13
N PHE A 32 12.32 7.86 8.27
CA PHE A 32 11.01 8.45 8.47
C PHE A 32 10.16 7.58 9.41
N ILE A 33 9.82 8.08 10.60
CA ILE A 33 9.00 7.33 11.56
C ILE A 33 7.50 7.59 11.35
N TYR A 34 6.66 6.72 11.91
CA TYR A 34 5.20 6.80 11.75
C TYR A 34 4.61 8.17 12.10
N ARG A 35 5.13 8.83 13.14
CA ARG A 35 4.70 10.18 13.52
C ARG A 35 5.00 11.21 12.44
N ASN A 36 6.17 11.16 11.80
CA ASN A 36 6.48 12.07 10.70
C ASN A 36 5.50 11.90 9.55
N TYR A 37 5.11 10.66 9.25
CA TYR A 37 4.09 10.36 8.24
C TYR A 37 2.74 10.94 8.59
N TYR A 38 2.31 10.72 9.83
CA TYR A 38 1.01 11.18 10.27
C TYR A 38 0.91 12.72 10.25
N ASP A 39 1.94 13.40 10.76
CA ASP A 39 1.95 14.84 10.93
C ASP A 39 2.24 15.57 9.61
N SER A 40 3.15 15.05 8.78
CA SER A 40 3.62 15.75 7.57
C SER A 40 2.80 15.43 6.31
N TYR A 41 2.14 14.27 6.27
CA TYR A 41 1.41 13.81 5.08
C TYR A 41 -0.05 13.49 5.37
N TRP A 42 -0.34 12.66 6.38
CA TRP A 42 -1.72 12.17 6.58
C TRP A 42 -2.68 13.27 7.05
N THR A 43 -2.32 13.97 8.12
CA THR A 43 -3.17 15.02 8.72
C THR A 43 -3.48 16.14 7.71
N PRO A 44 -2.50 16.70 6.98
CA PRO A 44 -2.78 17.72 5.97
C PRO A 44 -3.71 17.24 4.86
N VAL A 45 -3.61 15.98 4.43
CA VAL A 45 -4.49 15.41 3.40
C VAL A 45 -5.92 15.27 3.94
N MET A 46 -6.09 14.78 5.17
CA MET A 46 -7.41 14.66 5.81
C MET A 46 -8.08 16.02 5.99
N GLU A 47 -7.33 17.04 6.42
CA GLU A 47 -7.81 18.42 6.52
C GLU A 47 -8.22 18.99 5.16
N LEU A 48 -7.40 18.77 4.12
CA LEU A 48 -7.67 19.25 2.76
C LEU A 48 -8.97 18.68 2.19
N ILE A 49 -9.25 17.39 2.44
CA ILE A 49 -10.45 16.72 1.95
C ILE A 49 -11.65 16.85 2.92
N GLY A 50 -11.46 17.46 4.09
CA GLY A 50 -12.50 17.64 5.10
C GLY A 50 -12.99 16.33 5.74
N CYS A 51 -12.11 15.34 5.90
CA CYS A 51 -12.44 14.04 6.50
C CYS A 51 -11.62 13.76 7.76
N SER A 52 -12.05 12.76 8.55
CA SER A 52 -11.34 12.30 9.74
C SER A 52 -11.19 10.78 9.72
N HIS A 53 -10.29 10.30 8.85
CA HIS A 53 -9.96 8.89 8.73
C HIS A 53 -8.55 8.60 9.23
N LYS A 54 -8.31 7.35 9.60
CA LYS A 54 -6.97 6.83 9.94
C LYS A 54 -6.36 6.18 8.70
N PRO A 55 -5.02 6.10 8.60
CA PRO A 55 -4.36 5.39 7.49
C PRO A 55 -4.86 3.95 7.35
N HIS A 56 -5.19 3.28 8.47
CA HIS A 56 -5.74 1.93 8.48
C HIS A 56 -7.06 1.80 7.71
N ASP A 57 -7.88 2.84 7.67
CA ASP A 57 -9.17 2.82 6.94
C ASP A 57 -8.95 2.70 5.43
N THR A 58 -7.80 3.14 4.92
CA THR A 58 -7.42 2.93 3.50
C THR A 58 -7.13 1.47 3.20
N CYS A 59 -6.53 0.73 4.14
CA CYS A 59 -6.31 -0.71 4.01
C CYS A 59 -7.66 -1.44 4.02
N HIS A 60 -8.57 -1.07 4.91
CA HIS A 60 -9.94 -1.60 4.89
C HIS A 60 -10.65 -1.34 3.57
N THR A 61 -10.59 -0.11 3.06
CA THR A 61 -11.21 0.26 1.79
C THR A 61 -10.61 -0.56 0.65
N CYS A 62 -9.29 -0.73 0.59
CA CYS A 62 -8.61 -1.56 -0.41
C CYS A 62 -9.10 -3.02 -0.37
N ILE A 63 -9.17 -3.61 0.82
CA ILE A 63 -9.67 -4.99 1.03
C ILE A 63 -11.14 -5.10 0.60
N SER A 64 -11.99 -4.17 0.99
CA SER A 64 -13.41 -4.15 0.61
C SER A 64 -13.60 -4.04 -0.90
N MET A 65 -12.87 -3.14 -1.58
CA MET A 65 -12.94 -3.00 -3.04
C MET A 65 -12.49 -4.28 -3.76
N MET A 66 -11.39 -4.91 -3.32
CA MET A 66 -10.95 -6.18 -3.91
C MET A 66 -11.96 -7.32 -3.65
N THR A 67 -12.59 -7.33 -2.48
CA THR A 67 -13.63 -8.31 -2.13
C THR A 67 -14.86 -8.17 -3.03
N GLU A 68 -15.29 -6.94 -3.31
CA GLU A 68 -16.39 -6.64 -4.24
C GLU A 68 -16.08 -7.09 -5.67
N LYS A 69 -14.80 -7.11 -6.06
CA LYS A 69 -14.32 -7.64 -7.36
C LYS A 69 -14.03 -9.14 -7.34
N GLU A 70 -14.46 -9.84 -6.28
CA GLU A 70 -14.29 -11.29 -6.10
C GLU A 70 -12.82 -11.74 -6.20
N VAL A 71 -11.88 -10.87 -5.81
CA VAL A 71 -10.47 -11.25 -5.70
C VAL A 71 -10.33 -12.26 -4.57
N SER A 72 -9.57 -13.33 -4.80
CA SER A 72 -9.47 -14.40 -3.81
C SER A 72 -8.87 -13.89 -2.49
N PRO A 73 -9.35 -14.38 -1.34
CA PRO A 73 -8.81 -13.99 -0.03
C PRO A 73 -7.30 -14.23 0.10
N THR A 74 -6.77 -15.27 -0.55
CA THR A 74 -5.34 -15.57 -0.59
C THR A 74 -4.53 -14.46 -1.29
N LEU A 75 -5.02 -13.97 -2.43
CA LEU A 75 -4.39 -12.87 -3.17
C LEU A 75 -4.48 -11.57 -2.37
N ILE A 76 -5.65 -11.27 -1.80
CA ILE A 76 -5.85 -10.09 -0.93
C ILE A 76 -4.84 -10.11 0.23
N LYS A 77 -4.75 -11.22 0.98
CA LYS A 77 -3.82 -11.36 2.11
C LYS A 77 -2.35 -11.15 1.69
N LYS A 78 -1.96 -11.65 0.52
CA LYS A 78 -0.60 -11.45 -0.01
C LYS A 78 -0.35 -9.99 -0.40
N ILE A 79 -1.30 -9.33 -1.08
CA ILE A 79 -1.19 -7.92 -1.50
C ILE A 79 -1.05 -7.00 -0.29
N VAL A 80 -1.88 -7.17 0.74
CA VAL A 80 -1.86 -6.30 1.93
C VAL A 80 -0.81 -6.72 2.97
N GLY A 81 -0.01 -7.75 2.69
CA GLY A 81 1.05 -8.22 3.59
C GLY A 81 0.56 -8.96 4.84
N HIS A 82 -0.68 -9.45 4.85
CA HIS A 82 -1.25 -10.26 5.94
C HIS A 82 -0.86 -11.75 5.84
N SER A 83 0.34 -12.04 5.36
CA SER A 83 0.86 -13.41 5.22
C SER A 83 0.89 -14.17 6.54
N GLY A 84 1.04 -13.47 7.67
CA GLY A 84 0.96 -14.07 9.01
C GLY A 84 -0.38 -14.75 9.29
N ALA A 85 -1.49 -14.18 8.79
CA ALA A 85 -2.86 -14.67 8.94
C ALA A 85 -3.26 -15.74 7.90
N MET A 86 -2.34 -16.13 7.01
CA MET A 86 -2.57 -17.24 6.07
C MET A 86 -2.42 -18.60 6.78
N SER A 87 -3.30 -19.54 6.43
CA SER A 87 -3.24 -20.94 6.86
C SER A 87 -1.96 -21.62 6.35
N LEU A 88 -1.58 -22.74 6.98
CA LEU A 88 -0.43 -23.54 6.55
C LEU A 88 -0.57 -23.96 5.07
N THR A 89 -1.78 -24.37 4.67
CA THR A 89 -2.06 -24.79 3.30
C THR A 89 -1.90 -23.66 2.30
N GLU A 90 -2.43 -22.47 2.60
CA GLU A 90 -2.27 -21.27 1.75
C GLU A 90 -0.80 -20.85 1.62
N LYS A 91 0.02 -21.03 2.67
CA LYS A 91 1.45 -20.69 2.66
C LYS A 91 2.28 -21.69 1.86
N VAL A 92 2.02 -22.98 2.03
CA VAL A 92 2.87 -24.07 1.52
C VAL A 92 2.48 -24.50 0.11
N TYR A 93 1.19 -24.51 -0.22
CA TYR A 93 0.69 -25.10 -1.47
C TYR A 93 0.15 -24.09 -2.47
N THR A 94 -0.01 -22.82 -2.08
CA THR A 94 -0.46 -21.77 -3.01
C THR A 94 0.71 -20.93 -3.49
N HIS A 95 1.33 -21.38 -4.58
CA HIS A 95 2.33 -20.60 -5.31
C HIS A 95 1.63 -19.53 -6.14
N VAL A 96 1.47 -18.36 -5.54
CA VAL A 96 0.99 -17.16 -6.23
C VAL A 96 2.16 -16.48 -6.92
N ASN A 97 2.05 -16.26 -8.23
CA ASN A 97 3.00 -15.47 -9.00
C ASN A 97 2.70 -13.96 -8.85
N VAL A 98 3.73 -13.12 -8.98
CA VAL A 98 3.64 -11.65 -9.00
C VAL A 98 2.63 -11.16 -10.05
N GLN A 99 2.56 -11.81 -11.21
CA GLN A 99 1.61 -11.44 -12.26
C GLN A 99 0.15 -11.54 -11.81
N GLU A 100 -0.20 -12.57 -11.03
CA GLU A 100 -1.56 -12.72 -10.48
C GLU A 100 -1.87 -11.64 -9.44
N LEU A 101 -0.88 -11.24 -8.63
CA LEU A 101 -1.03 -10.15 -7.68
C LEU A 101 -1.29 -8.81 -8.40
N LEU A 102 -0.56 -8.57 -9.50
CA LEU A 102 -0.74 -7.39 -10.36
C LEU A 102 -2.12 -7.37 -11.01
N GLU A 103 -2.56 -8.50 -11.57
CA GLU A 103 -3.89 -8.62 -12.17
C GLU A 103 -4.99 -8.40 -11.15
N ALA A 104 -4.83 -8.93 -9.92
CA ALA A 104 -5.78 -8.74 -8.83
C ALA A 104 -5.88 -7.28 -8.37
N ILE A 105 -4.76 -6.61 -8.10
CA ILE A 105 -4.78 -5.21 -7.65
C ILE A 105 -5.29 -4.26 -8.74
N ASN A 106 -5.09 -4.59 -10.02
CA ASN A 106 -5.58 -3.79 -11.14
C ASN A 106 -7.09 -3.95 -11.40
N ARG A 107 -7.81 -4.80 -10.65
CA ARG A 107 -9.28 -4.89 -10.74
C ARG A 107 -10.00 -3.73 -10.03
N ILE A 108 -9.29 -2.99 -9.19
CA ILE A 108 -9.79 -1.81 -8.49
C ILE A 108 -9.24 -0.53 -9.12
#